data_AF-A0A969X1K5-F1
#
_entry.id   AF-A0A969X1K5-F1
#
_cell.length_a   1.000
_cell.length_b   1.000
_cell.length_c   1.000
_cell.angle_alpha   90.00
_cell.angle_beta   90.00
_cell.angle_gamma   90.00
#
_symmetry.space_group_name_H-M   'P 1'
#
loop_
_entity.id
_entity.type
_entity.pdbx_description
1 polymer ?
#
loop_
_entity_poly.entity_id
_entity_poly.type
_entity_poly.pdbx_seq_one_letter_code
_entity_poly.pdbx_strand_id
1 'polypeptide(L)'
;MKPLNLKINNMLQRLNIDVSQFWEIIWKFFVGAIFSVVGYFEPVKDIVHLLIAFFIIDMLAGFWANKIVKQEKFKMSKIWATTFPRMLISLVLIMMTFWWDNVFGQTAVKTYWFIGYFISGVLLANILQNSYRATRWGILLNLAEFIKGIFKDKGVDINETDPIE
;
A
#
# COMPACT_ATOMS: atom_id res chain seq x y z
N MET A 1 -48.33 38.31 -26.00
CA MET A 1 -47.64 37.69 -24.84
C MET A 1 -46.54 36.66 -25.17
N LYS A 2 -46.42 36.12 -26.39
CA LYS A 2 -45.36 35.15 -26.77
C LYS A 2 -43.88 35.65 -26.83
N PRO A 3 -43.53 36.91 -27.14
CA PRO A 3 -42.13 37.29 -27.37
C PRO A 3 -41.31 37.41 -26.08
N LEU A 4 -41.95 37.71 -24.95
CA LEU A 4 -41.27 37.88 -23.66
C LEU A 4 -40.75 36.52 -23.12
N ASN A 5 -41.55 35.46 -23.29
CA ASN A 5 -41.22 34.10 -22.82
C ASN A 5 -40.04 33.49 -23.62
N LEU A 6 -39.97 33.79 -24.92
CA LEU A 6 -38.86 33.36 -25.77
C LEU A 6 -37.54 34.03 -25.36
N LYS A 7 -37.58 35.32 -25.03
CA LYS A 7 -36.40 36.09 -24.59
C LYS A 7 -35.89 35.60 -23.22
N ILE A 8 -36.80 35.26 -22.31
CA ILE A 8 -36.45 34.72 -20.99
C ILE A 8 -35.81 33.33 -21.13
N ASN A 9 -36.39 32.43 -21.93
CA ASN A 9 -35.81 31.09 -22.15
C ASN A 9 -34.41 31.17 -22.78
N ASN A 10 -34.20 32.07 -23.74
CA ASN A 10 -32.89 32.27 -24.35
C ASN A 10 -31.87 32.86 -23.35
N MET A 11 -32.29 33.74 -22.44
CA MET A 11 -31.42 34.26 -21.37
C MET A 11 -31.07 33.17 -20.34
N LEU A 12 -32.05 32.37 -19.92
CA LEU A 12 -31.81 31.25 -19.00
C LEU A 12 -30.90 30.18 -19.63
N GLN A 13 -31.05 29.90 -20.92
CA GLN A 13 -30.19 28.97 -21.63
C GLN A 13 -28.75 29.48 -21.73
N ARG A 14 -28.55 30.78 -21.99
CA ARG A 14 -27.22 31.41 -21.98
C ARG A 14 -26.58 31.37 -20.59
N LEU A 15 -27.32 31.75 -19.56
CA LEU A 15 -26.85 31.67 -18.16
C LEU A 15 -26.46 30.23 -17.77
N ASN A 16 -27.26 29.23 -18.17
CA ASN A 16 -26.93 27.84 -17.88
C ASN A 16 -25.67 27.36 -18.62
N ILE A 17 -25.49 27.78 -19.88
CA ILE A 17 -24.27 27.49 -20.64
C ILE A 17 -23.05 28.14 -19.97
N ASP A 18 -23.12 29.41 -19.59
CA ASP A 18 -22.01 30.11 -18.92
C ASP A 18 -21.63 29.47 -17.57
N VAL A 19 -22.64 29.11 -16.76
CA VAL A 19 -22.40 28.42 -15.47
C VAL A 19 -21.81 27.03 -15.69
N SER A 20 -22.27 26.28 -16.70
CA SER A 20 -21.72 24.96 -17.03
C SER A 20 -20.25 25.05 -17.49
N GLN A 21 -19.91 26.03 -18.33
CA GLN A 21 -18.54 26.25 -18.79
C GLN A 21 -17.62 26.66 -17.64
N PHE A 22 -18.10 27.53 -16.76
CA PHE A 22 -17.36 27.91 -15.54
C PHE A 22 -17.10 26.70 -14.64
N TRP A 23 -18.10 25.85 -14.44
CA TRP A 23 -17.95 24.62 -13.67
C TRP A 23 -16.96 23.64 -14.30
N GLU A 24 -16.98 23.49 -15.63
CA GLU A 24 -15.99 22.68 -16.35
C GLU A 24 -14.56 23.18 -16.17
N ILE A 25 -14.35 24.50 -16.20
CA ILE A 25 -13.03 25.11 -16.01
C ILE A 25 -12.52 24.82 -14.60
N ILE A 26 -13.38 24.99 -13.59
CA ILE A 26 -13.06 24.65 -12.20
C ILE A 26 -12.70 23.16 -12.07
N TRP A 27 -13.52 22.28 -12.66
CA TRP A 27 -13.26 20.84 -12.61
C TRP A 27 -11.92 20.48 -13.26
N LYS A 28 -11.62 21.03 -14.44
CA LYS A 28 -10.34 20.83 -15.14
C LYS A 28 -9.15 21.33 -14.31
N PHE A 29 -9.30 22.45 -13.61
CA PHE A 29 -8.28 22.96 -12.70
C PHE A 29 -8.02 21.99 -11.54
N PHE A 30 -9.07 21.50 -10.87
CA PHE A 30 -8.91 20.53 -9.77
C PHE A 30 -8.29 19.22 -10.23
N VAL A 31 -8.72 18.69 -11.38
CA VAL A 31 -8.11 17.49 -11.97
C VAL A 31 -6.63 17.74 -12.28
N GLY A 32 -6.29 18.89 -12.90
CA GLY A 32 -4.90 19.26 -13.18
C GLY A 32 -4.06 19.41 -11.91
N ALA A 33 -4.60 20.02 -10.86
CA ALA A 33 -3.92 20.15 -9.57
C ALA A 33 -3.64 18.79 -8.93
N ILE A 34 -4.62 17.88 -8.95
CA ILE A 34 -4.45 16.51 -8.45
C ILE A 34 -3.38 15.78 -9.26
N PHE A 35 -3.44 15.82 -10.60
CA PHE A 35 -2.45 15.16 -11.45
C PHE A 35 -1.06 15.77 -11.31
N SER A 36 -0.95 17.07 -11.03
CA SER A 36 0.33 17.73 -10.75
C SER A 36 0.94 17.21 -9.45
N VAL A 37 0.13 17.03 -8.42
CA VAL A 37 0.56 16.40 -7.15
C VAL A 37 0.99 14.95 -7.40
N VAL A 38 0.22 14.18 -8.17
CA VAL A 38 0.58 12.80 -8.53
C VAL A 38 1.92 12.74 -9.28
N GLY A 39 2.11 13.63 -10.27
CA GLY A 39 3.36 13.72 -11.03
C GLY A 39 4.55 14.12 -10.16
N TYR A 40 4.37 15.04 -9.20
CA TYR A 40 5.44 15.41 -8.26
C TYR A 40 5.96 14.23 -7.44
N PHE A 41 5.09 13.28 -7.07
CA PHE A 41 5.45 12.09 -6.29
C PHE A 41 5.84 10.87 -7.15
N GLU A 42 5.91 10.99 -8.48
CA GLU A 42 6.41 9.94 -9.37
C GLU A 42 7.77 9.36 -8.94
N PRO A 43 8.76 10.14 -8.45
CA PRO A 43 10.05 9.60 -7.99
C PRO A 43 10.01 8.72 -6.72
N VAL A 44 8.85 8.70 -6.05
CA VAL A 44 8.59 7.94 -4.81
C VAL A 44 7.77 6.68 -5.09
N LYS A 45 7.30 6.52 -6.34
CA LYS A 45 6.39 5.45 -6.76
C LYS A 45 6.84 4.07 -6.32
N ASP A 46 8.11 3.72 -6.53
CA ASP A 46 8.61 2.36 -6.28
C ASP A 46 8.51 1.98 -4.79
N ILE A 47 8.87 2.90 -3.89
CA ILE A 47 8.78 2.69 -2.45
C ILE A 47 7.33 2.64 -1.98
N VAL A 48 6.46 3.50 -2.54
CA VAL A 48 5.03 3.47 -2.24
C VAL A 48 4.41 2.13 -2.64
N HIS A 49 4.72 1.61 -3.83
CA HIS A 49 4.23 0.31 -4.29
C HIS A 49 4.75 -0.84 -3.42
N LEU A 50 6.04 -0.79 -3.05
CA LEU A 50 6.65 -1.77 -2.14
C LEU A 50 5.92 -1.81 -0.79
N LEU A 51 5.62 -0.64 -0.22
CA LEU A 51 4.93 -0.56 1.06
C LEU A 51 3.49 -1.00 0.97
N ILE A 52 2.76 -0.62 -0.08
CA ILE A 52 1.40 -1.11 -0.31
C ILE A 52 1.43 -2.65 -0.40
N ALA A 53 2.38 -3.22 -1.12
CA ALA A 53 2.54 -4.68 -1.20
C ALA A 53 2.80 -5.30 0.18
N PHE A 54 3.70 -4.72 0.99
CA PHE A 54 3.94 -5.21 2.36
C PHE A 54 2.74 -5.04 3.27
N PHE A 55 1.96 -3.97 3.16
CA PHE A 55 0.72 -3.80 3.92
C PHE A 55 -0.34 -4.84 3.54
N ILE A 56 -0.46 -5.19 2.26
CA ILE A 56 -1.34 -6.27 1.82
C ILE A 56 -0.88 -7.60 2.42
N ILE A 57 0.42 -7.91 2.37
CA ILE A 57 0.97 -9.14 2.95
C ILE A 57 0.78 -9.17 4.48
N ASP A 58 1.03 -8.06 5.19
CA ASP A 58 0.80 -7.94 6.64
C ASP A 58 -0.67 -8.13 7.00
N MET A 59 -1.58 -7.57 6.21
CA MET A 59 -3.02 -7.78 6.37
C MET A 59 -3.41 -9.25 6.19
N LEU A 60 -2.87 -9.91 5.16
CA LEU A 60 -3.12 -11.33 4.90
C LEU A 60 -2.56 -12.22 6.01
N ALA A 61 -1.32 -11.96 6.45
CA ALA A 61 -0.68 -12.68 7.55
C ALA A 61 -1.43 -12.49 8.87
N GLY A 62 -1.85 -11.25 9.18
CA GLY A 62 -2.64 -10.93 10.36
C GLY A 62 -4.04 -11.55 10.33
N PHE A 63 -4.68 -11.60 9.15
CA PHE A 63 -5.94 -12.32 8.97
C PHE A 63 -5.76 -13.82 9.22
N TRP A 64 -4.73 -14.42 8.61
CA TRP A 64 -4.48 -15.85 8.72
C TRP A 64 -4.15 -16.27 10.15
N ALA A 65 -3.32 -15.48 10.84
CA ALA A 65 -3.02 -15.67 12.25
C ALA A 65 -4.28 -15.61 13.12
N ASN A 66 -5.17 -14.64 12.91
CA ASN A 66 -6.42 -14.55 13.67
C ASN A 66 -7.38 -15.71 13.36
N LYS A 67 -7.47 -16.15 12.10
CA LYS A 67 -8.32 -17.27 11.70
C LYS A 67 -7.86 -18.58 12.35
N ILE A 68 -6.56 -18.86 12.35
CA ILE A 68 -6.00 -20.09 12.91
C ILE A 68 -6.01 -20.06 14.44
N VAL A 69 -5.53 -18.97 15.05
CA VAL A 69 -5.28 -18.93 16.50
C VAL A 69 -6.55 -18.63 17.29
N LYS A 70 -7.44 -17.77 16.79
CA LYS A 70 -8.62 -17.31 17.54
C LYS A 70 -9.95 -17.87 17.03
N GLN A 71 -9.96 -18.57 15.89
CA GLN A 71 -11.17 -19.03 15.20
C GLN A 71 -12.25 -17.93 15.01
N GLU A 72 -11.86 -16.65 15.01
CA GLU A 72 -12.79 -15.55 14.84
C GLU A 72 -13.11 -15.31 13.36
N LYS A 73 -14.38 -15.04 13.05
CA LYS A 73 -14.80 -14.63 11.69
C LYS A 73 -14.17 -13.29 11.31
N PHE A 74 -13.88 -13.13 10.02
CA PHE A 74 -13.37 -11.88 9.44
C PHE A 74 -14.23 -10.70 9.85
N LYS A 75 -13.60 -9.67 10.46
CA LYS A 75 -14.26 -8.40 10.77
C LYS A 75 -13.49 -7.26 10.11
N MET A 76 -14.08 -6.66 9.08
CA MET A 76 -13.52 -5.53 8.35
C MET A 76 -13.11 -4.37 9.29
N SER A 77 -13.88 -4.15 10.35
CA SER A 77 -13.61 -3.13 11.38
C SER A 77 -12.20 -3.25 12.01
N LYS A 78 -11.66 -4.46 12.19
CA LYS A 78 -10.31 -4.62 12.75
C LYS A 78 -9.23 -4.08 11.80
N ILE A 79 -9.38 -4.31 10.49
CA ILE A 79 -8.43 -3.84 9.47
C ILE A 79 -8.42 -2.31 9.40
N TRP A 80 -9.60 -1.70 9.44
CA TRP A 80 -9.74 -0.24 9.47
C TRP A 80 -9.22 0.40 10.75
N ALA A 81 -9.23 -0.31 11.88
CA ALA A 81 -8.72 0.19 13.15
C ALA A 81 -7.20 0.04 13.29
N THR A 82 -6.59 -0.96 12.65
CA THR A 82 -5.16 -1.26 12.85
C THR A 82 -4.29 -1.01 11.63
N THR A 83 -4.65 -1.62 10.49
CA THR A 83 -3.76 -1.69 9.31
C THR A 83 -3.90 -0.44 8.46
N PHE A 84 -5.13 0.04 8.25
CA PHE A 84 -5.38 1.24 7.43
C PHE A 84 -4.74 2.52 8.01
N PRO A 85 -4.87 2.83 9.32
CA PRO A 85 -4.24 4.04 9.87
C PRO A 85 -2.72 3.97 9.82
N ARG A 86 -2.14 2.77 10.05
CA ARG A 86 -0.70 2.55 9.96
C ARG A 86 -0.19 2.77 8.53
N MET A 87 -0.91 2.25 7.54
CA MET A 87 -0.61 2.48 6.13
C MET A 87 -0.65 3.97 5.77
N LEU A 88 -1.71 4.67 6.19
CA LEU A 88 -1.84 6.10 5.94
C LEU A 88 -0.69 6.90 6.56
N ILE A 89 -0.35 6.65 7.82
CA ILE A 89 0.75 7.31 8.52
C ILE A 89 2.09 7.04 7.81
N SER A 90 2.36 5.79 7.42
CA SER A 90 3.58 5.43 6.70
C SER A 90 3.70 6.15 5.34
N LEU A 91 2.60 6.25 4.58
CA LEU A 91 2.58 6.95 3.31
C LEU A 91 2.80 8.46 3.49
N VAL A 92 2.12 9.07 4.45
CA VAL A 92 2.28 10.50 4.77
C VAL A 92 3.72 10.80 5.19
N LEU A 93 4.32 9.95 6.03
CA LEU A 93 5.70 10.14 6.48
C LEU A 93 6.69 10.13 5.30
N ILE A 94 6.51 9.24 4.33
CA ILE A 94 7.38 9.15 3.15
C ILE A 94 7.18 10.32 2.20
N MET A 95 5.94 10.78 2.02
CA MET A 95 5.68 11.99 1.24
C MET A 95 6.32 13.21 1.89
N MET A 96 6.25 13.33 3.22
CA MET A 96 6.90 14.41 3.97
C MET A 96 8.43 14.36 3.86
N THR A 97 9.03 13.18 3.93
CA THR A 97 10.49 13.04 3.84
C THR A 97 11.00 13.23 2.42
N PHE A 98 10.22 12.85 1.41
CA PHE A 98 10.52 13.22 0.02
C PHE A 98 10.43 14.72 -0.20
N TRP A 99 9.40 15.38 0.34
CA TRP A 99 9.30 16.82 0.25
C TRP A 99 10.47 17.52 0.96
N TRP A 100 10.86 17.01 2.13
CA TRP A 100 12.07 17.43 2.85
C TRP A 100 13.33 17.33 1.99
N ASP A 101 13.58 16.16 1.39
CA ASP A 101 14.75 15.93 0.54
C ASP A 101 14.82 16.92 -0.64
N ASN A 102 13.67 17.23 -1.24
CA ASN A 102 13.58 18.19 -2.34
C ASN A 102 13.77 19.65 -1.89
N VAL A 103 13.25 20.04 -0.73
CA VAL A 103 13.39 21.41 -0.21
C VAL A 103 14.84 21.71 0.18
N PHE A 104 15.55 20.74 0.76
CA PHE A 104 16.93 20.91 1.21
C PHE A 104 17.98 20.48 0.18
N GLY A 105 17.55 20.02 -1.00
CA GLY A 105 18.45 19.62 -2.09
C GLY A 105 19.36 18.44 -1.72
N GLN A 106 18.92 17.55 -0.84
CA GLN A 106 19.68 16.36 -0.44
C GLN A 106 19.67 15.32 -1.56
N THR A 107 20.64 15.41 -2.47
CA THR A 107 20.80 14.48 -3.61
C THR A 107 21.69 13.27 -3.30
N ALA A 108 22.59 13.39 -2.31
CA ALA A 108 23.55 12.35 -1.97
C ALA A 108 22.96 11.20 -1.15
N VAL A 109 22.01 11.49 -0.25
CA VAL A 109 21.29 10.50 0.55
C VAL A 109 19.80 10.79 0.41
N LYS A 110 19.10 9.92 -0.31
CA LYS A 110 17.64 9.98 -0.44
C LYS A 110 17.02 9.53 0.88
N THR A 111 16.76 10.44 1.81
CA THR A 111 16.17 10.14 3.12
C THR A 111 14.84 9.39 3.00
N TYR A 112 14.04 9.71 1.99
CA TYR A 112 12.79 8.99 1.70
C TYR A 112 13.01 7.50 1.37
N TRP A 113 14.14 7.13 0.74
CA TRP A 113 14.53 5.73 0.54
C TRP A 113 14.86 5.05 1.85
N PHE A 114 15.74 5.68 2.64
CA PHE A 114 16.16 5.11 3.92
C PHE A 114 14.97 4.86 4.86
N ILE A 115 14.08 5.84 4.98
CA ILE A 115 12.87 5.73 5.80
C ILE A 115 11.89 4.70 5.22
N GLY A 116 11.72 4.66 3.89
CA GLY A 116 10.89 3.66 3.22
C GLY A 116 11.36 2.22 3.49
N TYR A 117 12.66 1.97 3.41
CA TYR A 117 13.25 0.66 3.74
C TYR A 117 13.17 0.35 5.23
N PHE A 118 13.32 1.35 6.10
CA PHE A 118 13.13 1.17 7.54
C PHE A 118 11.70 0.72 7.87
N ILE A 119 10.69 1.42 7.34
CA ILE A 119 9.28 1.03 7.52
C ILE A 119 9.02 -0.37 6.95
N SER A 120 9.58 -0.66 5.78
CA SER A 120 9.50 -1.98 5.16
C SER A 120 10.04 -3.10 6.06
N GLY A 121 11.20 -2.87 6.70
CA GLY A 121 11.79 -3.80 7.66
C GLY A 121 10.89 -4.03 8.88
N VAL A 122 10.28 -2.97 9.41
CA VAL A 122 9.32 -3.07 10.52
C VAL A 122 8.07 -3.87 10.10
N LEU A 123 7.56 -3.67 8.89
CA LEU A 123 6.43 -4.44 8.35
C LEU A 123 6.79 -5.92 8.17
N LEU A 124 7.96 -6.21 7.60
CA LEU A 124 8.50 -7.57 7.47
C LEU A 124 8.59 -8.28 8.83
N ALA A 125 9.10 -7.59 9.86
CA ALA A 125 9.14 -8.15 11.21
C ALA A 125 7.75 -8.48 11.76
N ASN A 126 6.75 -7.60 11.53
CA ASN A 126 5.36 -7.87 11.93
C ASN A 126 4.75 -9.05 11.16
N ILE A 127 4.98 -9.12 9.85
CA ILE A 127 4.56 -10.23 8.99
C ILE A 127 5.15 -11.54 9.54
N LEU A 128 6.45 -11.56 9.84
CA LEU A 128 7.14 -12.73 10.39
C LEU A 128 6.57 -13.14 11.74
N GLN A 129 6.35 -12.20 12.66
CA GLN A 129 5.77 -12.50 13.97
C GLN A 129 4.33 -13.03 13.86
N ASN A 130 3.51 -12.43 13.00
CA ASN A 130 2.13 -12.87 12.77
C ASN A 130 2.09 -14.24 12.10
N SER A 131 2.93 -14.46 11.09
CA SER A 131 3.06 -15.75 10.40
C SER A 131 3.57 -16.82 11.35
N TYR A 132 4.55 -16.50 12.20
CA TYR A 132 5.05 -17.40 13.23
C TYR A 132 3.96 -17.77 14.24
N ARG A 133 3.16 -16.81 14.70
CA ARG A 133 2.00 -17.11 15.58
C ARG A 133 0.97 -18.00 14.90
N ALA A 134 0.75 -17.81 13.59
CA ALA A 134 -0.20 -18.59 12.82
C ALA A 134 0.23 -20.05 12.64
N THR A 135 1.51 -20.29 12.35
CA THR A 135 1.99 -21.61 11.90
C THR A 135 3.01 -22.26 12.82
N ARG A 136 3.56 -21.56 13.81
CA ARG A 136 4.62 -22.02 14.72
C ARG A 136 5.79 -22.70 14.00
N TRP A 137 6.22 -22.17 12.84
CA TRP A 137 7.19 -22.81 11.93
C TRP A 137 6.74 -24.13 11.28
N GLY A 138 5.52 -24.62 11.50
CA GLY A 138 5.01 -25.85 10.92
C GLY A 138 5.00 -25.88 9.38
N ILE A 139 4.76 -24.74 8.72
CA ILE A 139 4.89 -24.65 7.26
C ILE A 139 6.34 -24.76 6.81
N LEU A 140 7.29 -24.20 7.57
CA LEU A 140 8.70 -24.31 7.25
C LEU A 140 9.23 -25.72 7.51
N LEU A 141 8.74 -26.41 8.54
CA LEU A 141 9.00 -27.82 8.76
C LEU A 141 8.41 -28.69 7.64
N ASN A 142 7.17 -28.46 7.22
CA ASN A 142 6.56 -29.18 6.10
C ASN A 142 7.28 -28.89 4.77
N LEU A 143 7.75 -27.66 4.57
CA LEU A 143 8.55 -27.30 3.39
C LEU A 143 9.92 -27.98 3.43
N ALA A 144 10.58 -28.02 4.61
CA ALA A 144 11.83 -28.73 4.80
C ALA A 144 11.68 -30.24 4.57
N GLU A 145 10.59 -30.85 5.05
CA GLU A 145 10.26 -32.26 4.78
C GLU A 145 9.97 -32.51 3.31
N PHE A 146 9.24 -31.62 2.63
CA PHE A 146 8.97 -31.72 1.19
C PHE A 146 10.25 -31.61 0.36
N ILE A 147 11.13 -30.66 0.71
CA ILE A 147 12.45 -30.51 0.10
C ILE A 147 13.29 -31.77 0.36
N LYS A 148 13.32 -32.28 1.60
CA LYS A 148 14.01 -33.53 1.96
C LYS A 148 13.46 -34.71 1.17
N GLY A 149 12.15 -34.77 0.94
CA GLY A 149 11.48 -35.75 0.08
C GLY A 149 11.94 -35.66 -1.38
N ILE A 150 12.01 -34.46 -1.96
CA ILE A 150 12.51 -34.24 -3.33
C ILE A 150 13.98 -34.66 -3.47
N PHE A 151 14.84 -34.33 -2.49
CA PHE A 151 16.25 -34.71 -2.54
C PHE A 151 16.45 -36.22 -2.35
N LYS A 152 15.67 -36.84 -1.46
CA LYS A 152 15.67 -38.29 -1.26
C LYS A 152 15.18 -39.06 -2.49
N ASP A 153 14.13 -38.56 -3.15
CA ASP A 153 13.59 -39.14 -4.40
C ASP A 153 14.56 -38.97 -5.59
N LYS A 154 15.45 -37.96 -5.53
CA LYS A 154 16.55 -37.76 -6.49
C LYS A 154 17.83 -38.52 -6.14
N GLY A 155 17.82 -39.38 -5.12
CA GLY A 155 18.97 -40.20 -4.72
C GLY A 155 20.12 -39.42 -4.08
N VAL A 156 19.88 -38.18 -3.62
CA VAL A 156 20.85 -37.40 -2.87
C VAL A 156 20.64 -37.69 -1.38
N ASP A 157 21.52 -38.52 -0.81
CA ASP A 157 21.56 -38.76 0.63
C ASP A 157 22.03 -37.51 1.35
N ILE A 158 21.09 -36.75 1.89
CA ILE A 158 21.32 -35.76 2.95
C ILE A 158 21.46 -36.55 4.25
N ASN A 159 22.60 -37.24 4.39
CA ASN A 159 23.03 -37.74 5.68
C ASN A 159 23.30 -36.53 6.58
N GLU A 160 22.71 -36.61 7.77
CA GLU A 160 22.92 -35.72 8.89
C GLU A 160 24.43 -35.57 9.09
N THR A 161 24.94 -34.34 8.91
CA THR A 161 26.26 -33.97 9.39
C THR A 161 26.38 -34.40 10.84
N ASP A 162 27.42 -35.18 11.09
CA ASP A 162 27.82 -35.72 12.39
C ASP A 162 27.70 -34.67 13.49
N PRO A 163 27.28 -35.06 14.71
CA PRO A 163 27.36 -34.18 15.86
C PRO A 163 28.82 -33.74 16.02
N ILE A 164 29.02 -32.42 16.02
CA ILE A 164 30.32 -31.80 16.28
C ILE A 164 30.74 -32.23 17.69
N GLU A 165 31.73 -33.12 17.78
CA GLU A 165 32.54 -33.37 18.99
C GLU A 165 33.41 -32.15 19.34
#